data_AF-A0A3L6L1C1-F1
#
_entry.id   AF-A0A3L6L1C1-F1
#
_cell.length_a   1.000
_cell.length_b   1.000
_cell.length_c   1.000
_cell.angle_alpha   90.00
_cell.angle_beta   90.00
_cell.angle_gamma   90.00
#
_symmetry.space_group_name_H-M   'P 1'
#
loop_
_entity.id
_entity.type
_entity.pdbx_description
1 polymer ?
#
loop_
_entity_poly.entity_id
_entity_poly.type
_entity_poly.pdbx_seq_one_letter_code
_entity_poly.pdbx_strand_id
1 'polypeptide(L)'
;MVFQKKKAEVTVRTSQFKVNKLLNRKQFVVEVNHPGWCGTVPAKLIRNRLASLYKVADENQISVFGFKTKFGGGKTTGFGLIYDDLAAMKRIEPNYRKARLGMGKKKLPARKSVKERRNRNKKIRGKTKGKMQTRRFVGQRAERGQGWPGPKKKEVKWTMRPGQLPGILVVSYLRFLTSFMFFFVFIVSIYYLIQDQMVEKERGWTSLLLLLSTLAQAHIQCLPNAFT
;
A
#
# COMPACT_ATOMS: atom_id res chain seq x y z
N MET A 1 33.04 12.06 -1.58
CA MET A 1 32.41 10.83 -2.11
C MET A 1 31.71 10.11 -0.96
N VAL A 2 30.38 9.92 -1.03
CA VAL A 2 29.66 9.14 -0.03
C VAL A 2 29.89 7.66 -0.34
N PHE A 3 30.61 6.94 0.54
CA PHE A 3 30.79 5.50 0.43
C PHE A 3 29.43 4.81 0.60
N GLN A 4 28.78 4.45 -0.51
CA GLN A 4 27.54 3.69 -0.47
C GLN A 4 27.86 2.27 0.00
N LYS A 5 27.59 2.00 1.29
CA LYS A 5 27.65 0.66 1.86
C LYS A 5 26.74 -0.26 1.05
N LYS A 6 27.22 -1.46 0.71
CA LYS A 6 26.44 -2.50 0.02
C LYS A 6 25.08 -2.68 0.70
N LYS A 7 24.02 -2.92 -0.09
CA LYS A 7 22.67 -3.18 0.43
C LYS A 7 22.74 -4.29 1.49
N ALA A 8 22.02 -4.10 2.59
CA ALA A 8 22.02 -5.04 3.70
C ALA A 8 21.56 -6.43 3.25
N GLU A 9 22.42 -7.42 3.44
CA GLU A 9 22.15 -8.81 3.07
C GLU A 9 21.36 -9.50 4.17
N VAL A 10 20.32 -10.24 3.78
CA VAL A 10 19.49 -11.03 4.69
C VAL A 10 19.66 -12.51 4.35
N THR A 11 20.31 -13.23 5.25
CA THR A 11 20.52 -14.68 5.16
C THR A 11 19.54 -15.38 6.10
N VAL A 12 18.84 -16.40 5.60
CA VAL A 12 17.93 -17.22 6.40
C VAL A 12 18.54 -18.60 6.56
N ARG A 13 18.66 -19.04 7.81
CA ARG A 13 19.06 -20.40 8.20
C ARG A 13 17.91 -21.09 8.92
N THR A 14 17.85 -22.40 8.78
CA THR A 14 16.88 -23.24 9.47
C THR A 14 17.58 -24.22 10.39
N SER A 15 17.07 -24.36 11.60
CA SER A 15 17.58 -25.23 12.66
C SER A 15 16.46 -26.18 13.11
N GLN A 16 16.82 -27.36 13.62
CA GLN A 16 15.87 -28.34 14.22
C GLN A 16 14.67 -28.66 13.31
N PHE A 17 14.95 -29.22 12.12
CA PHE A 17 13.93 -29.55 11.14
C PHE A 17 13.20 -30.85 11.47
N LYS A 18 11.87 -30.79 11.59
CA LYS A 18 11.00 -31.93 11.87
C LYS A 18 9.89 -32.04 10.83
N VAL A 19 9.78 -33.21 10.20
CA VAL A 19 8.68 -33.54 9.28
C VAL A 19 7.52 -34.13 10.09
N ASN A 20 6.34 -33.51 10.02
CA ASN A 20 5.13 -34.01 10.70
C ASN A 20 4.07 -34.38 9.65
N LYS A 21 3.97 -35.69 9.36
CA LYS A 21 3.02 -36.24 8.39
C LYS A 21 1.56 -36.21 8.86
N LEU A 22 1.29 -36.20 10.17
CA LEU A 22 -0.09 -36.17 10.70
C LEU A 22 -0.82 -34.86 10.38
N LEU A 23 -0.05 -33.78 10.23
CA LEU A 23 -0.55 -32.43 10.00
C LEU A 23 -0.16 -31.89 8.62
N ASN A 24 0.37 -32.74 7.74
CA ASN A 24 0.85 -32.39 6.39
C ASN A 24 1.71 -31.11 6.40
N ARG A 25 2.69 -31.07 7.32
CA ARG A 25 3.57 -29.91 7.47
C ARG A 25 4.96 -30.25 7.98
N LYS A 26 5.93 -29.43 7.57
CA LYS A 26 7.30 -29.41 8.05
C LYS A 26 7.45 -28.27 9.07
N GLN A 27 8.17 -28.52 10.15
CA GLN A 27 8.31 -27.60 11.29
C GLN A 27 9.79 -27.38 11.58
N PHE A 28 10.19 -26.14 11.80
CA PHE A 28 11.58 -25.81 12.06
C PHE A 28 11.72 -24.47 12.78
N VAL A 29 12.90 -24.27 13.37
CA VAL A 29 13.33 -22.97 13.91
C VAL A 29 14.00 -22.19 12.78
N VAL A 30 13.70 -20.89 12.69
CA VAL A 30 14.25 -19.98 11.69
C VAL A 30 15.22 -19.02 12.38
N GLU A 31 16.45 -18.97 11.90
CA GLU A 31 17.45 -18.01 12.29
C GLU A 31 17.70 -17.06 11.12
N VAL A 32 17.43 -15.78 11.32
CA VAL A 32 17.67 -14.74 10.32
C VAL A 32 18.91 -13.96 10.73
N ASN A 33 19.91 -13.95 9.87
CA ASN A 33 21.11 -13.14 10.00
C ASN A 33 21.01 -11.96 9.02
N HIS A 34 21.12 -10.73 9.52
CA HIS A 34 20.91 -9.51 8.75
C HIS A 34 21.83 -8.36 9.21
N PRO A 35 23.14 -8.47 9.01
CA PRO A 35 24.08 -7.42 9.39
C PRO A 35 23.82 -6.14 8.59
N GLY A 36 23.67 -5.02 9.29
CA GLY A 36 23.47 -3.70 8.67
C GLY A 36 22.07 -3.45 8.10
N TRP A 37 21.10 -4.33 8.35
CA TRP A 37 19.70 -4.04 8.03
C TRP A 37 19.16 -2.99 9.01
N CYS A 38 18.49 -1.97 8.48
CA CYS A 38 17.86 -0.94 9.30
C CYS A 38 16.61 -1.53 9.98
N GLY A 39 16.72 -1.84 11.28
CA GLY A 39 15.60 -2.33 12.09
C GLY A 39 15.35 -3.83 11.98
N THR A 40 14.08 -4.23 11.82
CA THR A 40 13.69 -5.64 11.77
C THR A 40 13.32 -6.08 10.36
N VAL A 41 13.66 -7.32 10.01
CA VAL A 41 13.34 -7.89 8.70
C VAL A 41 11.84 -8.20 8.63
N PRO A 42 11.12 -7.74 7.59
CA PRO A 42 9.70 -8.02 7.45
C PRO A 42 9.44 -9.50 7.14
N ALA A 43 8.37 -10.05 7.73
CA ALA A 43 8.03 -11.47 7.60
C ALA A 43 7.77 -11.94 6.16
N LYS A 44 7.37 -11.03 5.25
CA LYS A 44 7.20 -11.34 3.82
C LYS A 44 8.55 -11.74 3.21
N LEU A 45 9.60 -10.97 3.43
CA LEU A 45 10.94 -11.24 2.88
C LEU A 45 11.47 -12.62 3.35
N ILE A 46 11.23 -12.96 4.61
CA ILE A 46 11.62 -14.26 5.18
C ILE A 46 10.84 -15.41 4.54
N ARG A 47 9.53 -15.24 4.33
CA ARG A 47 8.71 -16.24 3.61
C ARG A 47 9.22 -16.48 2.20
N ASN A 48 9.55 -15.41 1.47
CA ASN A 48 10.05 -15.52 0.10
C ASN A 48 11.38 -16.27 0.05
N ARG A 49 12.30 -15.97 0.96
CA ARG A 49 13.57 -16.72 1.07
C ARG A 49 13.35 -18.19 1.41
N LEU A 50 12.43 -18.50 2.34
CA LEU A 50 12.09 -19.89 2.67
C LEU A 50 11.42 -20.63 1.51
N ALA A 51 10.59 -19.94 0.72
CA ALA A 51 9.98 -20.51 -0.48
C ALA A 51 11.04 -20.91 -1.51
N SER A 52 12.00 -20.03 -1.77
CA SER A 52 13.12 -20.33 -2.67
C SER A 52 14.02 -21.46 -2.14
N LEU A 53 14.33 -21.47 -0.84
CA LEU A 53 15.21 -22.48 -0.22
C LEU A 53 14.62 -23.90 -0.31
N TYR A 54 13.32 -24.03 -0.04
CA TYR A 54 12.65 -25.34 -0.03
C TYR A 54 11.85 -25.63 -1.29
N LYS A 55 11.97 -24.79 -2.32
CA LYS A 55 11.29 -24.93 -3.62
C LYS A 55 9.78 -25.09 -3.47
N VAL A 56 9.18 -24.28 -2.61
CA VAL A 56 7.73 -24.24 -2.40
C VAL A 56 7.13 -23.25 -3.40
N ALA A 57 6.13 -23.69 -4.18
CA ALA A 57 5.52 -22.86 -5.22
C ALA A 57 4.81 -21.62 -4.63
N ASP A 58 4.04 -21.80 -3.56
CA ASP A 58 3.23 -20.75 -2.95
C ASP A 58 3.84 -20.23 -1.64
N GLU A 59 4.15 -18.93 -1.57
CA GLU A 59 4.57 -18.25 -0.32
C GLU A 59 3.50 -18.33 0.79
N ASN A 60 2.24 -18.51 0.39
CA ASN A 60 1.10 -18.62 1.30
C ASN A 60 1.02 -19.98 1.98
N GLN A 61 1.73 -21.01 1.52
CA GLN A 61 1.86 -22.29 2.25
C GLN A 61 2.84 -22.17 3.43
N ILE A 62 3.59 -21.07 3.52
CA ILE A 62 4.62 -20.84 4.53
C ILE A 62 4.07 -19.92 5.62
N SER A 63 4.05 -20.41 6.85
CA SER A 63 3.61 -19.68 8.05
C SER A 63 4.82 -19.44 8.94
N VAL A 64 5.08 -18.18 9.27
CA VAL A 64 6.25 -17.80 10.08
C VAL A 64 5.79 -16.92 11.25
N PHE A 65 6.23 -17.24 12.46
CA PHE A 65 5.73 -16.58 13.67
C PHE A 65 6.75 -16.61 14.81
N GLY A 66 6.46 -15.81 15.86
CA GLY A 66 7.23 -15.86 17.10
C GLY A 66 8.66 -15.31 16.99
N PHE A 67 8.91 -14.37 16.08
CA PHE A 67 10.21 -13.76 15.95
C PHE A 67 10.60 -12.94 17.19
N LYS A 68 11.80 -13.18 17.69
CA LYS A 68 12.46 -12.42 18.74
C LYS A 68 13.84 -11.99 18.24
N THR A 69 14.10 -10.69 18.27
CA THR A 69 15.42 -10.12 17.96
C THR A 69 16.36 -10.36 19.12
N LYS A 70 17.62 -10.73 18.82
CA LYS A 70 18.65 -10.77 19.87
C LYS A 70 19.05 -9.35 20.26
N PHE A 71 19.44 -9.18 21.52
CA PHE A 71 20.06 -7.94 21.97
C PHE A 71 21.36 -7.69 21.20
N GLY A 72 21.64 -6.42 20.84
CA GLY A 72 22.73 -6.05 19.94
C GLY A 72 22.39 -6.11 18.44
N GLY A 73 21.20 -6.57 18.06
CA GLY A 73 20.73 -6.54 16.66
C GLY A 73 21.38 -7.59 15.74
N GLY A 74 21.14 -7.48 14.43
CA GLY A 74 21.75 -8.33 13.39
C GLY A 74 21.31 -9.81 13.34
N LYS A 75 20.77 -10.36 14.44
CA LYS A 75 20.24 -11.73 14.49
C LYS A 75 18.83 -11.78 15.06
N THR A 76 17.97 -12.61 14.46
CA THR A 76 16.59 -12.81 14.90
C THR A 76 16.23 -14.28 14.82
N THR A 77 15.54 -14.79 15.83
CA THR A 77 15.11 -16.20 15.90
C THR A 77 13.60 -16.28 15.91
N GLY A 78 13.01 -17.25 15.20
CA GLY A 78 11.57 -17.49 15.18
C GLY A 78 11.24 -18.91 14.76
N PHE A 79 9.97 -19.17 14.47
CA PHE A 79 9.49 -20.48 14.04
C PHE A 79 8.90 -20.41 12.64
N GLY A 80 9.13 -21.46 11.86
CA GLY A 80 8.61 -21.63 10.51
C GLY A 80 7.84 -22.95 10.38
N LEU A 81 6.74 -22.89 9.64
CA LEU A 81 5.96 -24.04 9.22
C LEU A 81 5.79 -23.97 7.70
N ILE A 82 6.02 -25.08 7.02
CA ILE A 82 5.71 -25.25 5.59
C ILE A 82 4.64 -26.32 5.51
N TYR A 83 3.46 -25.98 5.00
CA TYR A 83 2.40 -26.95 4.72
C TYR A 83 2.58 -27.51 3.32
N ASP A 84 2.19 -28.77 3.11
CA ASP A 84 2.21 -29.36 1.77
C ASP A 84 1.09 -28.76 0.90
N ASP A 85 -0.08 -28.50 1.51
CA ASP A 85 -1.25 -27.90 0.86
C ASP A 85 -1.74 -26.62 1.54
N LEU A 86 -2.32 -25.73 0.73
CA LEU A 86 -2.99 -24.51 1.22
C LEU A 86 -4.29 -24.84 1.99
N ALA A 87 -4.95 -25.95 1.64
CA ALA A 87 -6.12 -26.47 2.37
C ALA A 87 -5.75 -26.91 3.80
N ALA A 88 -4.63 -27.63 3.94
CA ALA A 88 -4.11 -28.05 5.24
C ALA A 88 -3.78 -26.83 6.11
N MET A 89 -3.15 -25.80 5.53
CA MET A 89 -2.89 -24.55 6.22
C MET A 89 -4.17 -23.89 6.74
N LYS A 90 -5.21 -23.75 5.90
CA LYS A 90 -6.48 -23.12 6.27
C LYS A 90 -7.19 -23.88 7.40
N ARG A 91 -7.09 -25.20 7.42
CA ARG A 91 -7.69 -26.07 8.45
C ARG A 91 -6.95 -25.96 9.78
N ILE A 92 -5.62 -26.02 9.75
CA ILE A 92 -4.80 -26.23 10.95
C ILE A 92 -4.40 -24.91 11.62
N GLU A 93 -4.13 -23.85 10.85
CA GLU A 93 -3.67 -22.58 11.42
C GLU A 93 -4.76 -21.90 12.29
N PRO A 94 -4.40 -21.34 13.45
CA PRO A 94 -5.30 -20.49 14.21
C PRO A 94 -5.75 -19.26 13.40
N ASN A 95 -6.97 -18.78 13.67
CA ASN A 95 -7.56 -17.68 12.90
C ASN A 95 -6.73 -16.39 12.92
N TYR A 96 -6.05 -16.08 14.02
CA TYR A 96 -5.24 -14.86 14.12
C TYR A 96 -4.00 -14.89 13.21
N ARG A 97 -3.43 -16.07 12.94
CA ARG A 97 -2.31 -16.21 11.99
C ARG A 97 -2.81 -16.13 10.56
N LYS A 98 -3.93 -16.79 10.25
CA LYS A 98 -4.61 -16.68 8.96
C LYS A 98 -4.96 -15.22 8.62
N ALA A 99 -5.41 -14.45 9.61
CA ALA A 99 -5.73 -13.03 9.42
C ALA A 99 -4.49 -12.19 9.05
N ARG A 100 -3.31 -12.48 9.62
CA ARG A 100 -2.05 -11.79 9.27
C ARG A 100 -1.60 -12.08 7.83
N LEU A 101 -2.00 -13.21 7.28
CA LEU A 101 -1.78 -13.60 5.89
C LEU A 101 -2.90 -13.11 4.94
N GLY A 102 -3.94 -12.46 5.47
CA GLY A 102 -5.09 -11.99 4.67
C GLY A 102 -6.19 -13.04 4.41
N MET A 103 -6.06 -14.26 4.93
CA MET A 103 -7.02 -15.37 4.74
C MET A 103 -7.98 -15.58 5.93
N GLY A 104 -7.90 -14.73 6.95
CA GLY A 104 -8.61 -14.92 8.22
C GLY A 104 -10.06 -14.42 8.23
N LYS A 105 -10.87 -15.01 9.11
CA LYS A 105 -12.23 -14.51 9.39
C LYS A 105 -12.17 -13.27 10.26
N LYS A 106 -13.09 -12.32 10.02
CA LYS A 106 -13.26 -11.12 10.85
C LYS A 106 -13.52 -11.49 12.31
N LYS A 107 -13.03 -10.65 13.23
CA LYS A 107 -13.28 -10.81 14.67
C LYS A 107 -14.79 -10.70 14.94
N LEU A 108 -15.29 -11.60 15.79
CA LEU A 108 -16.66 -11.56 16.30
C LEU A 108 -16.88 -10.31 17.18
N PRO A 109 -18.14 -9.92 17.42
CA PRO A 109 -18.45 -8.80 18.31
C PRO A 109 -17.90 -9.03 19.73
N ALA A 110 -17.71 -7.94 20.47
CA ALA A 110 -17.09 -7.95 21.80
C ALA A 110 -17.78 -8.95 22.75
N ARG A 111 -16.99 -9.62 23.61
CA ARG A 111 -17.46 -10.66 24.54
C ARG A 111 -18.63 -10.18 25.41
N LYS A 112 -18.60 -8.91 25.85
CA LYS A 112 -19.68 -8.27 26.62
C LYS A 112 -21.02 -8.29 25.88
N SER A 113 -21.04 -7.83 24.62
CA SER A 113 -22.25 -7.81 23.78
C SER A 113 -22.87 -9.20 23.59
N VAL A 114 -22.04 -10.24 23.45
CA VAL A 114 -22.49 -11.63 23.30
C VAL A 114 -23.09 -12.15 24.62
N LYS A 115 -22.45 -11.84 25.75
CA LYS A 115 -22.94 -12.23 27.08
C LYS A 115 -24.27 -11.55 27.42
N GLU A 116 -24.37 -10.25 27.18
CA GLU A 116 -25.62 -9.50 27.41
C GLU A 116 -26.77 -10.01 26.54
N ARG A 117 -26.52 -10.26 25.24
CA ARG A 117 -27.51 -10.85 24.34
C ARG A 117 -27.94 -12.23 24.83
N ARG A 118 -27.00 -13.06 25.28
CA ARG A 118 -27.30 -14.39 25.82
C ARG A 118 -28.16 -14.29 27.08
N ASN A 119 -27.86 -13.36 27.99
CA ASN A 119 -28.62 -13.16 29.22
C ASN A 119 -30.05 -12.65 28.94
N ARG A 120 -30.23 -11.71 28.00
CA ARG A 120 -31.56 -11.27 27.54
C ARG A 120 -32.36 -12.43 26.93
N ASN A 121 -31.71 -13.26 26.11
CA ASN A 121 -32.35 -14.40 25.45
C ASN A 121 -32.76 -15.54 26.39
N LYS A 122 -32.24 -15.60 27.63
CA LYS A 122 -32.69 -16.58 28.64
C LYS A 122 -34.09 -16.25 29.17
N LYS A 123 -34.48 -14.96 29.19
CA LYS A 123 -35.78 -14.49 29.70
C LYS A 123 -36.93 -14.72 28.72
N ILE A 124 -36.65 -14.95 27.44
CA ILE A 124 -37.64 -14.99 26.36
C ILE A 124 -37.86 -16.43 25.89
N ARG A 125 -39.11 -16.83 25.67
CA ARG A 125 -39.52 -18.17 25.21
C ARG A 125 -40.20 -18.12 23.83
N GLY A 126 -40.35 -19.29 23.21
CA GLY A 126 -41.08 -19.46 21.95
C GLY A 126 -40.57 -18.59 20.77
N LYS A 127 -41.48 -18.28 19.84
CA LYS A 127 -41.22 -17.54 18.59
C LYS A 127 -40.60 -16.14 18.82
N THR A 128 -40.85 -15.53 19.98
CA THR A 128 -40.34 -14.21 20.36
C THR A 128 -38.80 -14.19 20.47
N LYS A 129 -38.17 -15.31 20.86
CA LYS A 129 -36.70 -15.43 20.95
C LYS A 129 -36.04 -15.39 19.57
N GLY A 130 -36.64 -16.03 18.57
CA GLY A 130 -36.18 -16.00 17.18
C GLY A 130 -36.32 -14.61 16.54
N LYS A 131 -37.44 -13.92 16.79
CA LYS A 131 -37.67 -12.54 16.30
C LYS A 131 -36.62 -11.56 16.85
N MET A 132 -36.24 -11.66 18.12
CA MET A 132 -35.21 -10.78 18.72
C MET A 132 -33.79 -11.05 18.18
N GLN A 133 -33.46 -12.29 17.79
CA GLN A 133 -32.19 -12.61 17.15
C GLN A 133 -32.12 -12.12 15.69
N THR A 134 -33.26 -12.10 15.01
CA THR A 134 -33.37 -11.74 13.58
C THR A 134 -33.45 -10.23 13.36
N ARG A 135 -33.75 -9.44 14.41
CA ARG A 135 -33.49 -7.98 14.44
C ARG A 135 -31.99 -7.69 14.43
N ARG A 136 -31.30 -8.13 13.38
CA ARG A 136 -30.12 -7.42 12.88
C ARG A 136 -30.67 -6.07 12.43
N PHE A 137 -30.25 -4.99 13.07
CA PHE A 137 -30.23 -3.72 12.37
C PHE A 137 -29.46 -3.99 11.08
N VAL A 138 -30.17 -4.01 9.95
CA VAL A 138 -29.57 -3.73 8.65
C VAL A 138 -29.00 -2.32 8.86
N GLY A 139 -27.73 -2.27 9.24
CA GLY A 139 -27.04 -1.01 9.40
C GLY A 139 -27.13 -0.33 8.05
N GLN A 140 -27.73 0.84 8.04
CA GLN A 140 -27.47 1.90 7.07
C GLN A 140 -25.95 1.96 6.86
N ARG A 141 -25.49 1.24 5.84
CA ARG A 141 -24.13 1.21 5.30
C ARG A 141 -24.22 1.29 3.77
N ALA A 142 -25.25 1.94 3.27
CA ALA A 142 -25.18 2.73 2.07
C ALA A 142 -25.15 4.18 2.56
N GLU A 143 -24.21 4.96 2.04
CA GLU A 143 -24.15 6.43 2.19
C GLU A 143 -23.66 6.98 3.54
N ARG A 144 -22.36 6.78 3.83
CA ARG A 144 -21.54 7.80 4.51
C ARG A 144 -20.18 7.89 3.83
N GLY A 145 -20.22 8.18 2.54
CA GLY A 145 -19.29 9.16 1.97
C GLY A 145 -20.03 10.50 2.04
N GLN A 146 -19.29 11.57 2.34
CA GLN A 146 -19.73 12.95 2.60
C GLN A 146 -19.91 13.30 4.09
N GLY A 147 -19.25 14.40 4.46
CA GLY A 147 -19.04 14.88 5.82
C GLY A 147 -20.30 15.37 6.52
N TRP A 148 -20.10 15.80 7.76
CA TRP A 148 -21.11 16.35 8.66
C TRP A 148 -22.05 17.35 7.95
N PRO A 149 -23.38 17.10 7.88
CA PRO A 149 -24.31 18.11 7.40
C PRO A 149 -24.64 19.05 8.55
N GLY A 150 -24.34 20.34 8.40
CA GLY A 150 -24.74 21.40 9.32
C GLY A 150 -26.27 21.51 9.48
N PRO A 151 -26.75 22.32 10.43
CA PRO A 151 -28.17 22.36 10.79
C PRO A 151 -29.02 22.83 9.60
N LYS A 152 -30.02 22.02 9.24
CA LYS A 152 -30.91 22.25 8.09
C LYS A 152 -31.87 23.42 8.35
N LYS A 153 -31.77 24.49 7.56
CA LYS A 153 -32.84 25.49 7.44
C LYS A 153 -34.05 24.85 6.74
N LYS A 154 -35.26 25.05 7.28
CA LYS A 154 -36.51 24.56 6.69
C LYS A 154 -36.83 25.44 5.47
N GLU A 155 -36.77 24.88 4.27
CA GLU A 155 -37.37 25.50 3.09
C GLU A 155 -38.74 24.86 2.79
N VAL A 156 -39.69 25.74 2.53
CA VAL A 156 -41.10 25.42 2.26
C VAL A 156 -41.22 24.86 0.84
N LYS A 157 -41.93 23.74 0.70
CA LYS A 157 -42.08 23.00 -0.55
C LYS A 157 -43.28 23.54 -1.36
N TRP A 158 -43.01 24.20 -2.48
CA TRP A 158 -44.04 24.45 -3.51
C TRP A 158 -44.18 23.22 -4.41
N THR A 159 -45.42 22.87 -4.77
CA THR A 159 -45.72 21.77 -5.70
C THR A 159 -46.09 22.34 -7.06
N MET A 160 -45.58 21.76 -8.15
CA MET A 160 -45.99 22.07 -9.53
C MET A 160 -46.41 20.78 -10.26
N ARG A 161 -47.43 20.94 -11.12
CA ARG A 161 -48.12 19.91 -11.91
C ARG A 161 -47.25 19.32 -13.04
N PRO A 162 -47.52 18.10 -13.51
CA PRO A 162 -46.65 17.39 -14.44
C PRO A 162 -46.83 17.91 -15.87
N GLY A 163 -45.73 18.12 -16.61
CA GLY A 163 -45.80 18.45 -18.03
C GLY A 163 -44.61 19.14 -18.72
N GLN A 164 -43.44 19.33 -18.10
CA GLN A 164 -42.27 19.93 -18.80
C GLN A 164 -40.97 19.20 -18.46
N LEU A 165 -40.24 18.79 -19.49
CA LEU A 165 -38.89 18.22 -19.39
C LEU A 165 -37.91 19.29 -18.88
N PRO A 166 -37.05 19.00 -17.89
CA PRO A 166 -36.13 19.98 -17.34
C PRO A 166 -34.94 20.24 -18.29
N GLY A 167 -34.81 21.48 -18.75
CA GLY A 167 -33.69 21.99 -19.57
C GLY A 167 -32.31 22.03 -18.87
N ILE A 168 -32.09 21.22 -17.84
CA ILE A 168 -30.90 21.21 -16.99
C ILE A 168 -29.76 20.37 -17.61
N LEU A 169 -30.09 19.41 -18.47
CA LEU A 169 -29.08 18.54 -19.11
C LEU A 169 -28.31 19.22 -20.25
N VAL A 170 -28.87 20.24 -20.90
CA VAL A 170 -28.21 20.92 -22.04
C VAL A 170 -27.16 21.93 -21.55
N VAL A 171 -27.45 22.66 -20.46
CA VAL A 171 -26.55 23.71 -19.96
C VAL A 171 -25.33 23.11 -19.25
N SER A 172 -25.48 21.96 -18.58
CA SER A 172 -24.36 21.31 -17.88
C SER A 172 -23.34 20.69 -18.84
N TYR A 173 -23.76 20.18 -19.99
CA TYR A 173 -22.86 19.65 -21.02
C TYR A 173 -22.07 20.75 -21.74
N LEU A 174 -22.74 21.87 -22.04
CA LEU A 174 -22.09 23.01 -22.71
C LEU A 174 -21.06 23.72 -21.82
N ARG A 175 -21.29 23.75 -20.50
CA ARG A 175 -20.33 24.28 -19.51
C ARG A 175 -19.14 23.34 -19.25
N PHE A 176 -19.34 22.03 -19.38
CA PHE A 176 -18.27 21.05 -19.24
C PHE A 176 -17.34 21.02 -20.46
N LEU A 177 -17.91 21.13 -21.67
CA LEU A 177 -17.14 21.19 -22.93
C LEU A 177 -16.32 22.48 -23.06
N THR A 178 -16.88 23.62 -22.64
CA THR A 178 -16.15 24.89 -22.65
C THR A 178 -14.99 24.89 -21.65
N SER A 179 -15.17 24.33 -20.45
CA SER A 179 -14.08 24.27 -19.46
C SER A 179 -12.97 23.26 -19.83
N PHE A 180 -13.30 22.16 -20.51
CA PHE A 180 -12.31 21.17 -20.97
C PHE A 180 -11.42 21.74 -22.09
N MET A 181 -11.99 22.56 -22.99
CA MET A 181 -11.23 23.23 -24.05
C MET A 181 -10.26 24.29 -23.49
N PHE A 182 -10.65 25.04 -22.45
CA PHE A 182 -9.74 25.96 -21.78
C PHE A 182 -8.57 25.26 -21.09
N PHE A 183 -8.80 24.10 -20.47
CA PHE A 183 -7.73 23.32 -19.83
C PHE A 183 -6.75 22.74 -20.86
N PHE A 184 -7.24 22.33 -22.04
CA PHE A 184 -6.38 21.84 -23.12
C PHE A 184 -5.52 22.95 -23.73
N VAL A 185 -6.08 24.14 -23.97
CA VAL A 185 -5.32 25.31 -24.46
C VAL A 185 -4.29 25.77 -23.44
N PHE A 186 -4.60 25.71 -22.14
CA PHE A 186 -3.66 26.06 -21.07
C PHE A 186 -2.49 25.06 -20.97
N ILE A 187 -2.76 23.75 -21.12
CA ILE A 187 -1.70 22.73 -21.15
C ILE A 187 -0.81 22.89 -22.39
N VAL A 188 -1.40 23.14 -23.57
CA VAL A 188 -0.63 23.35 -24.80
C VAL A 188 0.21 24.64 -24.71
N SER A 189 -0.35 25.71 -24.15
CA SER A 189 0.39 26.97 -23.92
C SER A 189 1.56 26.80 -22.95
N ILE A 190 1.37 26.04 -21.85
CA ILE A 190 2.48 25.70 -20.94
C ILE A 190 3.53 24.83 -21.63
N TYR A 191 3.13 23.88 -22.47
CA TYR A 191 4.08 23.06 -23.23
C TYR A 191 4.91 23.89 -24.21
N TYR A 192 4.31 24.86 -24.90
CA TYR A 192 5.04 25.79 -25.77
C TYR A 192 5.94 26.76 -24.98
N LEU A 193 5.50 27.26 -23.81
CA LEU A 193 6.32 28.10 -22.94
C LEU A 193 7.57 27.36 -22.41
N ILE A 194 7.43 26.06 -22.11
CA ILE A 194 8.56 25.21 -21.67
C ILE A 194 9.54 24.96 -22.83
N GLN A 195 9.06 24.87 -24.08
CA GLN A 195 9.93 24.75 -25.24
C GLN A 195 10.71 26.05 -25.53
N ASP A 196 10.10 27.22 -25.37
CA ASP A 196 10.79 28.51 -25.54
C ASP A 196 11.90 28.75 -24.50
N GLN A 197 11.67 28.36 -23.24
CA GLN A 197 12.68 28.47 -22.17
C GLN A 197 13.88 27.52 -22.35
N MET A 198 13.72 26.41 -23.09
CA MET A 198 14.82 25.50 -23.44
C MET A 198 15.70 26.10 -24.56
N VAL A 199 15.13 26.83 -25.52
CA VAL A 199 15.85 27.42 -26.66
C VAL A 199 16.70 28.64 -26.25
N GLU A 200 16.23 29.47 -25.31
CA GLU A 200 17.05 30.58 -24.77
C GLU A 200 18.23 30.09 -23.93
N LYS A 201 18.05 28.96 -23.23
CA LYS A 201 19.12 28.35 -22.44
C LYS A 201 20.20 27.73 -23.32
N GLU A 202 19.93 27.30 -24.55
CA GLU A 202 21.00 26.83 -25.44
C GLU A 202 21.76 27.99 -26.12
N ARG A 203 21.10 29.12 -26.44
CA ARG A 203 21.78 30.30 -27.03
C ARG A 203 22.76 30.99 -26.07
N GLY A 204 22.47 30.99 -24.77
CA GLY A 204 23.37 31.54 -23.74
C GLY A 204 24.65 30.74 -23.53
N TRP A 205 24.61 29.42 -23.79
CA TRP A 205 25.78 28.56 -23.67
C TRP A 205 26.64 28.63 -24.94
N THR A 206 26.01 28.83 -26.12
CA THR A 206 26.76 29.05 -27.37
C THR A 206 27.52 30.39 -27.39
N SER A 207 26.97 31.46 -26.79
CA SER A 207 27.66 32.76 -26.70
C SER A 207 28.78 32.76 -25.66
N LEU A 208 28.60 32.07 -24.53
CA LEU A 208 29.64 31.84 -23.53
C LEU A 208 30.78 30.97 -24.08
N LEU A 209 30.48 29.91 -24.84
CA LEU A 209 31.49 29.06 -25.49
C LEU A 209 32.27 29.80 -26.58
N LEU A 210 31.62 30.69 -27.34
CA LEU A 210 32.30 31.56 -28.32
C LEU A 210 33.21 32.58 -27.62
N LEU A 211 32.78 33.22 -26.52
CA LEU A 211 33.62 34.12 -25.72
C LEU A 211 34.81 33.41 -25.05
N LEU A 212 34.61 32.18 -24.59
CA LEU A 212 35.69 31.36 -24.02
C LEU A 212 36.70 30.92 -25.09
N SER A 213 36.25 30.64 -26.32
CA SER A 213 37.16 30.35 -27.43
C SER A 213 38.00 31.57 -27.82
N THR A 214 37.40 32.76 -27.99
CA THR A 214 38.14 33.97 -28.39
C THR A 214 39.14 34.44 -27.33
N LEU A 215 38.82 34.28 -26.04
CA LEU A 215 39.78 34.50 -24.94
C LEU A 215 40.93 33.49 -24.95
N ALA A 216 40.67 32.23 -25.30
CA ALA A 216 41.70 31.21 -25.43
C ALA A 216 42.63 31.48 -26.64
N GLN A 217 42.10 31.93 -27.79
CA GLN A 217 42.92 32.36 -28.92
C GLN A 217 43.76 33.62 -28.62
N ALA A 218 43.22 34.58 -27.86
CA ALA A 218 43.98 35.76 -27.44
C ALA A 218 45.13 35.40 -26.48
N HIS A 219 44.93 34.44 -25.59
CA HIS A 219 45.97 33.97 -24.66
C HIS A 219 47.11 33.20 -25.35
N ILE A 220 46.87 32.59 -26.52
CA ILE A 220 47.89 31.89 -27.32
C ILE A 220 48.74 32.89 -28.14
N GLN A 221 48.20 34.07 -28.50
CA GLN A 221 48.95 35.12 -29.21
C GLN A 221 49.79 36.02 -28.28
N CYS A 222 49.54 36.03 -26.97
CA CYS A 222 50.28 36.83 -26.00
C CYS A 222 51.40 36.07 -25.27
N LEU A 223 51.70 34.82 -25.63
CA LEU A 223 52.88 34.12 -25.13
C LEU A 223 54.11 34.65 -25.88
N PRO A 224 55.08 35.29 -25.20
CA PRO A 224 56.32 35.70 -25.84
C PRO A 224 57.08 34.46 -26.31
N ASN A 225 57.50 34.45 -27.58
CA ASN A 225 58.41 33.48 -28.16
C ASN A 225 59.73 33.50 -27.38
N ALA A 226 59.84 32.66 -26.36
CA ALA A 226 61.07 32.35 -25.67
C ALA A 226 61.58 31.00 -26.19
N PHE A 227 62.01 30.95 -27.45
CA PHE A 227 62.89 29.90 -27.98
C PHE A 227 63.49 30.40 -29.31
N THR A 228 64.63 31.08 -29.18
CA THR A 228 65.89 30.95 -29.94
C THR A 228 66.90 31.87 -29.28
#